data_AF-A0A851INL9-F1
#
_entry.id   AF-A0A851INL9-F1
#
_cell.length_a   1.000
_cell.length_b   1.000
_cell.length_c   1.000
_cell.angle_alpha   90.00
_cell.angle_beta   90.00
_cell.angle_gamma   90.00
#
_symmetry.space_group_name_H-M   'P 1'
#
loop_
_entity.id
_entity.type
_entity.pdbx_description
1 polymer ?
#
loop_
_entity_poly.entity_id
_entity_poly.type
_entity_poly.pdbx_seq_one_letter_code
_entity_poly.pdbx_strand_id
1 'polypeptide(L)'
;MEKTEERESRRRSLLFYGLLVLLLLCSGGGFYIYQQMKTPETAAVIRLGDQELLRAPLSRDARYLLKDGEITEVDMDYTMAANFSAEELSEHAINVLEIRDGRIRCIEANCPDLTCVHIAPMGADTDGIPIACLPHGMIITIE
;
A
#
# COMPACT_ATOMS: atom_id res chain seq x y z
N MET A 1 -54.78 40.94 12.42
CA MET A 1 -54.41 39.58 12.90
C MET A 1 -53.72 38.76 11.81
N GLU A 2 -54.10 38.89 10.54
CA GLU A 2 -53.53 38.17 9.38
C GLU A 2 -52.01 38.32 9.18
N LYS A 3 -51.43 39.52 9.38
CA LYS A 3 -49.97 39.76 9.25
C LYS A 3 -49.10 39.07 10.31
N THR A 4 -49.67 38.63 11.44
CA THR A 4 -48.91 38.04 12.54
C THR A 4 -48.73 36.54 12.34
N GLU A 5 -49.77 35.84 11.87
CA GLU A 5 -49.75 34.40 11.55
C GLU A 5 -48.83 34.09 10.35
N GLU A 6 -48.82 34.94 9.33
CA GLU A 6 -47.95 34.79 8.15
C GLU A 6 -46.45 34.88 8.52
N ARG A 7 -46.12 35.77 9.48
CA ARG A 7 -44.74 35.97 9.98
C ARG A 7 -44.26 34.79 10.83
N GLU A 8 -45.18 34.18 11.57
CA GLU A 8 -44.92 33.01 12.41
C GLU A 8 -44.74 31.74 11.57
N SER A 9 -45.59 31.56 10.55
CA SER A 9 -45.46 30.51 9.53
C SER A 9 -44.11 30.56 8.82
N ARG A 10 -43.71 31.74 8.31
CA ARG A 10 -42.43 31.94 7.61
C ARG A 10 -41.21 31.69 8.52
N ARG A 11 -41.29 32.04 9.81
CA ARG A 11 -40.24 31.72 10.80
C ARG A 11 -40.12 30.22 11.04
N ARG A 12 -41.24 29.51 11.17
CA ARG A 12 -41.23 28.04 11.31
C ARG A 12 -40.68 27.39 10.04
N SER A 13 -41.08 27.82 8.86
CA SER A 13 -40.51 27.34 7.59
C SER A 13 -39.00 27.58 7.49
N LEU A 14 -38.51 28.76 7.87
CA LEU A 14 -37.08 29.06 7.90
C LEU A 14 -36.30 28.18 8.89
N LEU A 15 -36.88 27.90 10.07
CA LEU A 15 -36.30 26.96 11.03
C LEU A 15 -36.25 25.53 10.49
N PHE A 16 -37.30 25.08 9.81
CA PHE A 16 -37.34 23.76 9.16
C PHE A 16 -36.28 23.62 8.06
N TYR A 17 -36.15 24.61 7.18
CA TYR A 17 -35.11 24.60 6.14
C TYR A 17 -33.69 24.67 6.74
N GLY A 18 -33.49 25.45 7.79
CA GLY A 18 -32.21 25.50 8.51
C GLY A 18 -31.82 24.15 9.11
N LEU A 19 -32.77 23.44 9.73
CA LEU A 19 -32.55 22.09 10.27
C LEU A 19 -32.21 21.08 9.16
N LEU A 20 -32.92 21.16 8.03
CA LEU A 20 -32.69 20.27 6.88
C LEU A 20 -31.28 20.48 6.29
N VAL A 21 -30.85 21.73 6.14
CA VAL A 21 -29.49 22.06 5.68
C VAL A 21 -28.43 21.60 6.68
N LEU A 22 -28.67 21.77 7.99
CA LEU A 22 -27.76 21.28 9.02
C LEU A 22 -27.60 19.75 8.96
N LEU A 23 -28.70 19.01 8.79
CA LEU A 23 -28.68 17.56 8.62
C LEU A 23 -27.90 17.13 7.39
N LEU A 24 -28.07 17.83 6.26
CA LEU A 24 -27.32 17.58 5.03
C LEU A 24 -25.83 17.90 5.17
N LEU A 25 -25.48 18.94 5.93
CA LEU A 25 -24.08 19.28 6.22
C LEU A 25 -23.43 18.27 7.17
N CYS A 26 -24.15 17.79 8.18
CA CYS A 26 -23.65 16.75 9.07
C CYS A 26 -23.47 15.40 8.35
N SER A 27 -24.43 15.01 7.50
CA SER A 27 -24.33 13.77 6.73
C SER A 27 -23.28 13.87 5.61
N GLY A 28 -23.26 14.97 4.85
CA GLY A 28 -22.28 15.20 3.79
C GLY A 28 -20.87 15.42 4.31
N GLY A 29 -20.71 16.21 5.37
CA GLY A 29 -19.43 16.44 6.04
C GLY A 29 -18.91 15.19 6.73
N GLY A 30 -19.78 14.45 7.42
CA GLY A 30 -19.43 13.15 8.00
C GLY A 30 -19.02 12.12 6.94
N PHE A 31 -19.74 12.05 5.82
CA PHE A 31 -19.39 11.19 4.69
C PHE A 31 -18.06 11.58 4.02
N TYR A 32 -17.79 12.88 3.87
CA TYR A 32 -16.53 13.37 3.32
C TYR A 32 -15.33 13.01 4.21
N ILE A 33 -15.46 13.21 5.53
CA ILE A 33 -14.43 12.82 6.50
C ILE A 33 -14.27 11.28 6.52
N TYR A 34 -15.37 10.54 6.47
CA TYR A 34 -15.34 9.08 6.39
C TYR A 34 -14.60 8.57 5.16
N GLN A 35 -14.79 9.20 4.00
CA GLN A 35 -14.05 8.85 2.78
C GLN A 35 -12.57 9.17 2.89
N GLN A 36 -12.18 10.31 3.49
CA GLN A 36 -10.78 10.64 3.69
C GLN A 36 -10.05 9.67 4.63
N MET A 37 -10.73 9.15 5.66
CA MET A 37 -10.13 8.18 6.58
C MET A 37 -9.93 6.79 5.98
N LYS A 38 -10.53 6.50 4.81
CA LYS A 38 -10.60 5.15 4.24
C LYS A 38 -9.83 4.98 2.93
N THR A 39 -9.05 5.97 2.51
CA THR A 39 -8.19 5.81 1.33
C THR A 39 -7.18 4.70 1.62
N PRO A 40 -7.21 3.57 0.88
CA PRO A 40 -6.25 2.50 1.08
C PRO A 40 -4.86 3.04 0.81
N GLU A 41 -3.97 2.87 1.77
CA GLU A 41 -2.56 3.22 1.60
C GLU A 41 -1.98 2.29 0.55
N THR A 42 -1.39 2.84 -0.52
CA THR A 42 -0.81 2.05 -1.59
C THR A 42 0.32 1.17 -1.05
N ALA A 43 0.21 -0.13 -1.29
CA ALA A 43 1.09 -1.13 -0.71
C ALA A 43 1.73 -1.99 -1.79
N ALA A 44 2.98 -2.37 -1.55
CA ALA A 44 3.60 -3.47 -2.26
C ALA A 44 3.10 -4.79 -1.66
N VAL A 45 2.61 -5.67 -2.53
CA VAL A 45 2.14 -7.00 -2.15
C VAL A 45 3.10 -8.03 -2.70
N ILE A 46 3.72 -8.78 -1.79
CA ILE A 46 4.72 -9.80 -2.10
C ILE A 46 4.05 -11.16 -1.96
N ARG A 47 4.09 -11.93 -3.04
CA ARG A 47 3.45 -13.24 -3.16
C ARG A 47 4.47 -14.32 -3.50
N LEU A 48 4.21 -15.53 -3.02
CA LEU A 48 4.91 -16.74 -3.40
C LEU A 48 3.88 -17.70 -4.01
N GLY A 49 3.91 -17.86 -5.33
CA GLY A 49 2.79 -18.46 -6.06
C GLY A 49 1.49 -17.69 -5.81
N ASP A 50 0.46 -18.38 -5.31
CA ASP A 50 -0.86 -17.79 -5.02
C ASP A 50 -0.99 -17.25 -3.58
N GLN A 51 0.04 -17.41 -2.74
CA GLN A 51 0.00 -17.00 -1.35
C GLN A 51 0.55 -15.58 -1.17
N GLU A 52 -0.24 -14.69 -0.56
CA GLU A 52 0.22 -13.39 -0.07
C GLU A 52 1.06 -13.58 1.20
N LEU A 53 2.35 -13.24 1.13
CA LEU A 53 3.27 -13.33 2.26
C LEU A 53 3.28 -12.04 3.07
N LEU A 54 3.31 -10.89 2.37
CA LEU A 54 3.41 -9.58 3.01
C LEU A 54 2.72 -8.52 2.17
N ARG A 55 2.04 -7.60 2.86
CA ARG A 55 1.57 -6.32 2.34
C ARG A 55 2.31 -5.20 3.08
N ALA A 56 3.23 -4.55 2.38
CA ALA A 56 4.08 -3.51 2.94
C ALA A 56 3.68 -2.14 2.38
N PRO A 57 3.41 -1.13 3.24
CA PRO A 57 3.06 0.21 2.75
C PRO A 57 4.25 0.84 2.04
N LEU A 58 4.02 1.45 0.88
CA LEU A 58 5.08 2.14 0.14
C LEU A 58 5.54 3.45 0.81
N SER A 59 4.77 3.97 1.78
CA SER A 59 5.06 5.22 2.49
C SER A 59 6.27 5.14 3.43
N ARG A 60 6.69 3.93 3.79
CA ARG A 60 7.77 3.68 4.75
C ARG A 60 8.93 2.95 4.07
N ASP A 61 10.10 3.54 4.17
CA ASP A 61 11.35 2.88 3.76
C ASP A 61 11.59 1.64 4.64
N ALA A 62 11.86 0.51 3.98
CA ALA A 62 12.08 -0.78 4.62
C ALA A 62 12.83 -1.73 3.68
N ARG A 63 13.51 -2.72 4.26
CA ARG A 63 14.14 -3.81 3.52
C ARG A 63 13.63 -5.15 4.02
N TYR A 64 13.39 -6.07 3.11
CA TYR A 64 12.88 -7.40 3.41
C TYR A 64 13.78 -8.47 2.83
N LEU A 65 14.05 -9.51 3.62
CA LEU A 65 14.66 -10.74 3.20
C LEU A 65 13.57 -11.79 2.99
N LEU A 66 13.41 -12.28 1.77
CA LEU A 66 12.65 -13.47 1.47
C LEU A 66 13.62 -14.65 1.36
N LYS A 67 13.51 -15.61 2.27
CA LYS A 67 14.30 -16.84 2.29
C LYS A 67 13.37 -18.05 2.39
N ASP A 68 13.37 -18.92 1.38
CA ASP A 68 12.57 -20.15 1.35
C ASP A 68 11.08 -19.96 1.67
N GLY A 69 10.51 -18.83 1.27
CA GLY A 69 9.11 -18.48 1.50
C GLY A 69 8.80 -17.82 2.84
N GLU A 70 9.80 -17.60 3.69
CA GLU A 70 9.67 -16.76 4.88
C GLU A 70 10.18 -15.35 4.58
N ILE A 71 9.40 -14.35 4.96
CA ILE A 71 9.76 -12.94 4.79
C ILE A 71 10.03 -12.29 6.15
N THR A 72 11.20 -11.67 6.27
CA THR A 72 11.63 -10.96 7.48
C THR A 72 12.07 -9.54 7.12
N GLU A 73 11.76 -8.57 7.98
CA GLU A 73 12.28 -7.21 7.85
C GLU A 73 13.72 -7.16 8.36
N VAL A 74 14.60 -6.53 7.60
CA VAL A 74 16.04 -6.42 7.88
C VAL A 74 16.48 -4.97 7.78
N ASP A 75 17.67 -4.67 8.31
CA ASP A 75 18.23 -3.32 8.25
C ASP A 75 18.50 -2.84 6.81
N MET A 76 18.47 -1.51 6.63
CA MET A 76 18.68 -0.86 5.32
C MET A 76 20.11 -0.98 4.78
N ASP A 77 21.05 -1.53 5.55
CA ASP A 77 22.41 -1.87 5.11
C ASP A 77 22.61 -3.39 4.92
N TYR A 78 21.55 -4.19 5.09
CA TYR A 78 21.59 -5.64 4.90
C TYR A 78 21.99 -6.02 3.46
N THR A 79 22.98 -6.90 3.32
CA THR A 79 23.43 -7.45 2.04
C THR A 79 23.61 -8.96 2.16
N MET A 80 23.36 -9.71 1.08
CA MET A 80 23.56 -11.16 1.06
C MET A 80 25.02 -11.53 1.27
N ALA A 81 25.94 -10.75 0.68
CA ALA A 81 27.39 -10.99 0.76
C ALA A 81 27.95 -10.96 2.19
N ALA A 82 27.34 -10.18 3.09
CA ALA A 82 27.76 -10.10 4.48
C ALA A 82 27.07 -11.15 5.38
N ASN A 83 25.95 -11.73 4.94
CA ASN A 83 25.07 -12.53 5.79
C ASN A 83 24.95 -14.01 5.36
N PHE A 84 25.45 -14.38 4.18
CA PHE A 84 25.40 -15.76 3.69
C PHE A 84 26.75 -16.22 3.15
N SER A 85 27.06 -17.49 3.40
CA SER A 85 28.14 -18.21 2.72
C SER A 85 27.73 -18.67 1.31
N ALA A 86 28.71 -18.98 0.45
CA ALA A 86 28.43 -19.47 -0.90
C ALA A 86 27.65 -20.79 -0.91
N GLU A 87 27.87 -21.65 0.10
CA GLU A 87 27.14 -22.91 0.27
C GLU A 87 25.67 -22.63 0.60
N GLU A 88 25.38 -21.75 1.56
CA GLU A 88 23.99 -21.35 1.88
C GLU A 88 23.27 -20.72 0.70
N LEU A 89 23.97 -19.88 -0.08
CA LEU A 89 23.42 -19.29 -1.31
C LEU A 89 23.15 -20.32 -2.40
N SER A 90 23.68 -21.53 -2.32
CA SER A 90 23.38 -22.61 -3.26
C SER A 90 22.20 -23.47 -2.82
N GLU A 91 21.87 -23.47 -1.53
CA GLU A 91 20.84 -24.32 -0.93
C GLU A 91 19.49 -23.62 -0.76
N HIS A 92 19.50 -22.30 -0.56
CA HIS A 92 18.32 -21.52 -0.23
C HIS A 92 17.88 -20.60 -1.37
N ALA A 93 16.58 -20.42 -1.56
CA ALA A 93 16.05 -19.43 -2.50
C ALA A 93 15.96 -18.07 -1.79
N ILE A 94 16.70 -17.07 -2.28
CA ILE A 94 16.85 -15.78 -1.60
C ILE A 94 16.55 -14.60 -2.54
N ASN A 95 15.74 -13.67 -2.03
CA ASN A 95 15.54 -12.36 -2.62
C ASN A 95 15.59 -11.29 -1.52
N VAL A 96 16.35 -10.22 -1.75
CA VAL A 96 16.34 -9.03 -0.92
C VAL A 96 15.55 -7.94 -1.63
N LEU A 97 14.53 -7.43 -0.96
CA LEU A 97 13.59 -6.43 -1.47
C LEU A 97 13.77 -5.14 -0.71
N GLU A 98 13.73 -4.02 -1.41
CA GLU A 98 13.85 -2.69 -0.80
C GLU A 98 12.65 -1.84 -1.20
N ILE A 99 11.98 -1.27 -0.21
CA ILE A 99 11.08 -0.14 -0.37
C ILE A 99 11.86 1.10 0.01
N ARG A 100 11.95 2.05 -0.93
CA ARG A 100 12.60 3.33 -0.72
C ARG A 100 11.98 4.39 -1.61
N ASP A 101 11.77 5.59 -1.06
CA ASP A 101 11.24 6.74 -1.81
C ASP A 101 9.90 6.42 -2.51
N GLY A 102 9.03 5.67 -1.82
CA GLY A 102 7.71 5.30 -2.35
C GLY A 102 7.71 4.17 -3.39
N ARG A 103 8.83 3.47 -3.59
CA ARG A 103 8.98 2.45 -4.62
C ARG A 103 9.60 1.17 -4.09
N ILE A 104 9.12 0.03 -4.58
CA ILE A 104 9.70 -1.29 -4.29
C ILE A 104 10.59 -1.77 -5.45
N ARG A 105 11.68 -2.46 -5.11
CA ARG A 105 12.58 -3.14 -6.05
C ARG A 105 13.15 -4.41 -5.42
N CYS A 106 13.57 -5.37 -6.23
CA CYS A 106 14.47 -6.42 -5.79
C CYS A 106 15.91 -5.92 -5.96
N ILE A 107 16.71 -5.92 -4.90
CA ILE A 107 18.07 -5.37 -4.91
C ILE A 107 19.13 -6.44 -5.06
N GLU A 108 18.88 -7.63 -4.52
CA GLU A 108 19.76 -8.78 -4.57
C GLU A 108 18.93 -10.05 -4.67
N ALA A 109 19.44 -11.04 -5.39
CA ALA A 109 18.86 -12.37 -5.51
C ALA A 109 19.96 -13.36 -5.87
N ASN A 110 19.77 -14.64 -5.55
CA ASN A 110 20.62 -15.73 -6.03
C ASN A 110 19.97 -16.56 -7.14
N CYS A 111 18.92 -16.05 -7.79
CA CYS A 111 18.30 -16.74 -8.92
C CYS A 111 19.24 -16.72 -10.14
N PRO A 112 19.26 -17.77 -10.98
CA PRO A 112 20.21 -17.86 -12.09
C PRO A 112 20.09 -16.75 -13.15
N ASP A 113 18.88 -16.21 -13.34
CA ASP A 113 18.59 -15.23 -14.38
C ASP A 113 18.68 -13.77 -13.92
N LEU A 114 18.67 -13.51 -12.61
CA LEU A 114 18.67 -12.18 -11.98
C LEU A 114 17.65 -11.18 -12.57
N THR A 115 16.59 -11.67 -13.21
CA THR A 115 15.64 -10.81 -13.93
C THR A 115 14.97 -9.83 -12.98
N CYS A 116 14.56 -10.29 -11.80
CA CYS A 116 13.91 -9.47 -10.79
C CYS A 116 14.78 -8.29 -10.31
N VAL A 117 16.10 -8.45 -10.27
CA VAL A 117 17.05 -7.40 -9.86
C VAL A 117 17.19 -6.31 -10.92
N HIS A 118 16.97 -6.66 -12.19
CA HIS A 118 17.09 -5.75 -13.32
C HIS A 118 15.79 -5.02 -13.67
N ILE A 119 14.65 -5.43 -13.11
CA ILE A 119 13.39 -4.70 -13.27
C ILE A 119 13.49 -3.37 -12.51
N ALA A 120 13.01 -2.30 -13.15
CA ALA A 120 13.01 -0.97 -12.55
C ALA A 120 12.15 -0.91 -11.28
N PRO A 121 12.47 -0.01 -10.32
CA PRO A 121 11.64 0.20 -9.15
C PRO A 121 10.21 0.60 -9.51
N MET A 122 9.24 0.07 -8.78
CA MET A 122 7.82 0.25 -9.03
C MET A 122 7.14 0.93 -7.83
N GLY A 123 6.32 1.94 -8.08
CA GLY A 123 5.51 2.63 -7.08
C GLY A 123 4.08 2.87 -7.56
N ALA A 124 3.32 3.62 -6.76
CA ALA A 124 1.91 3.96 -7.05
C ALA A 124 1.72 4.73 -8.37
N ASP A 125 2.75 5.43 -8.82
CA ASP A 125 2.78 6.27 -10.01
C ASP A 125 3.26 5.53 -11.28
N THR A 126 3.54 4.23 -11.16
CA THR A 126 4.14 3.45 -12.25
C THR A 126 3.14 2.45 -12.82
N ASP A 127 2.86 2.54 -14.13
CA ASP A 127 2.10 1.51 -14.89
C ASP A 127 2.96 0.27 -15.16
N GLY A 128 3.71 -0.16 -14.14
CA GLY A 128 4.78 -1.14 -14.23
C GLY A 128 4.28 -2.57 -14.43
N ILE A 129 5.14 -3.38 -15.04
CA ILE A 129 4.99 -4.84 -15.04
C ILE A 129 5.36 -5.33 -13.62
N PRO A 130 4.65 -6.33 -13.06
CA PRO A 130 5.03 -6.93 -11.78
C PRO A 130 6.49 -7.35 -11.74
N ILE A 131 7.15 -7.17 -10.59
CA ILE A 131 8.50 -7.71 -10.39
C ILE A 131 8.33 -9.19 -10.09
N ALA A 132 8.82 -10.06 -10.97
CA ALA A 132 8.72 -11.51 -10.81
C ALA A 132 10.11 -12.15 -10.77
N CYS A 133 10.32 -13.01 -9.77
CA CYS A 133 11.43 -13.96 -9.72
C CYS A 133 10.85 -15.35 -9.95
N LEU A 134 10.75 -15.74 -11.22
CA LEU A 134 10.15 -17.03 -11.60
C LEU A 134 10.86 -18.24 -10.98
N PRO A 135 12.21 -18.32 -10.94
CA PRO A 135 12.89 -19.46 -10.33
C PRO A 135 12.56 -19.67 -8.85
N HIS A 136 12.32 -18.59 -8.11
CA HIS A 136 11.94 -18.65 -6.68
C HIS A 136 10.42 -18.54 -6.47
N GLY A 137 9.62 -18.40 -7.52
CA GLY A 137 8.16 -18.28 -7.44
C GLY A 137 7.64 -16.99 -6.81
N MET A 138 8.47 -15.94 -6.71
CA MET A 138 8.11 -14.67 -6.07
C MET A 138 7.53 -13.68 -7.08
N ILE A 139 6.44 -12.99 -6.71
CA ILE A 139 5.78 -11.95 -7.49
C ILE A 139 5.50 -10.75 -6.59
N ILE A 140 5.81 -9.54 -7.07
CA ILE A 140 5.52 -8.27 -6.39
C ILE A 140 4.60 -7.44 -7.27
N THR A 141 3.50 -6.96 -6.69
CA THR A 141 2.54 -6.04 -7.31
C THR A 141 2.29 -4.82 -6.43
N ILE A 142 1.74 -3.75 -6.99
CA ILE A 142 1.26 -2.59 -6.24
C ILE A 142 -0.26 -2.65 -6.18
N GLU A 143 -0.84 -2.46 -4.99
CA GLU A 143 -2.28 -2.45 -4.73
C GLU A 143 -2.72 -1.34 -3.78
#